data_AF-A0A7X3EZU4-F1
#
_entry.id   AF-A0A7X3EZU4-F1
#
_cell.length_a   1.000
_cell.length_b   1.000
_cell.length_c   1.000
_cell.angle_alpha   90.00
_cell.angle_beta   90.00
_cell.angle_gamma   90.00
#
_symmetry.space_group_name_H-M   'P 1'
#
loop_
_entity.id
_entity.type
_entity.pdbx_description
1 polymer ?
#
loop_
_entity_poly.entity_id
_entity_poly.type
_entity_poly.pdbx_seq_one_letter_code
_entity_poly.pdbx_strand_id
1 'polypeptide(L)'
;MKHTIENEQDPDGAADHQSLSNPPFFGLFSKETLNLHWDRYHSSHTGKVSDKVSYEEATENGYWKFGAIDLGSASMRFQERDLLVNVPVLYDLGFKTRRQPGSSSQRVWDAHQRYPSTDAQLTVKLPFFDNPAQFHIADDGKLMLRLSKGTCIETVGSGYDSALLLKELTKRNGVRLPDTSPPRGTLRGELAGQFSDAGSAVMYTAAESSMADGAKAHPIASEPVPFAIYFHDTAFPEVAQSKPPQDMNCVVSLFAPNETVTFRYGVYDSQSGYYGAQFGMASVFSAPVSVSLAAQKPSITPLLRQVNPGDEKQALTLEPSSANAQWAFEGSPVGKLENESGNRFYYPPPRLTPAVTLNENNKTNVPAALKADLEHPLYADVINATAAGQTATSTFLTQYAPETHFFKAHLASGKVRLAMWYTKWGATTPVEVSAAKTQWVRIAGNGNIDSNGVFSPASSQPTPFTVLLAKDVTEDDGYYYWAYIVLPLPTLEPEKVLELING
;
A
#
# COMPACT_ATOMS: atom_id res chain seq x y z
N MET A 1 -18.75 2.30 4.63
CA MET A 1 -18.71 3.08 5.90
C MET A 1 -18.69 4.56 5.55
N LYS A 2 -19.19 5.47 6.41
CA LYS A 2 -19.22 6.92 6.14
C LYS A 2 -18.56 7.69 7.29
N HIS A 3 -17.71 8.66 6.96
CA HIS A 3 -17.03 9.52 7.92
C HIS A 3 -16.92 10.95 7.40
N THR A 4 -17.16 11.93 8.27
CA THR A 4 -17.08 13.35 7.93
C THR A 4 -15.95 13.98 8.73
N ILE A 5 -15.14 14.80 8.08
CA ILE A 5 -14.07 15.56 8.73
C ILE A 5 -14.68 16.76 9.47
N GLU A 6 -14.64 16.72 10.81
CA GLU A 6 -15.30 17.71 11.69
C GLU A 6 -14.36 18.80 12.24
N ASN A 7 -13.03 18.60 12.25
CA ASN A 7 -12.07 19.51 12.89
C ASN A 7 -11.16 20.26 11.91
N GLU A 8 -10.82 21.50 12.26
CA GLU A 8 -9.68 22.24 11.70
C GLU A 8 -8.38 21.53 12.10
N GLN A 9 -7.70 20.90 11.15
CA GLN A 9 -6.24 20.94 11.18
C GLN A 9 -5.88 22.19 10.39
N ASP A 10 -5.82 23.31 11.11
CA ASP A 10 -5.30 24.58 10.60
C ASP A 10 -3.80 24.38 10.34
N PRO A 11 -3.31 24.35 9.09
CA PRO A 11 -1.92 24.69 8.84
C PRO A 11 -1.87 26.21 8.85
N ASP A 12 -1.38 26.79 9.95
CA ASP A 12 -1.07 28.22 10.12
C ASP A 12 -1.76 29.18 9.13
N GLY A 13 -2.90 29.72 9.54
CA GLY A 13 -3.51 30.89 8.91
C GLY A 13 -4.72 30.54 8.08
N ALA A 14 -5.89 30.62 8.72
CA ALA A 14 -7.12 30.96 8.03
C ALA A 14 -6.84 32.11 7.07
N ALA A 15 -6.79 31.81 5.77
CA ALA A 15 -6.87 32.83 4.76
C ALA A 15 -8.24 33.49 4.96
N ASP A 16 -8.23 34.64 5.61
CA ASP A 16 -9.29 35.63 5.54
C ASP A 16 -9.83 35.65 4.11
N HIS A 17 -11.13 35.90 3.95
CA HIS A 17 -11.77 36.17 2.66
C HIS A 17 -11.07 37.35 1.95
N GLN A 18 -9.89 37.12 1.40
CA GLN A 18 -9.09 38.08 0.69
C GLN A 18 -9.60 38.09 -0.74
N SER A 19 -10.02 39.29 -1.14
CA SER A 19 -10.32 39.63 -2.52
C SER A 19 -9.24 39.08 -3.45
N LEU A 20 -9.57 38.05 -4.25
CA LEU A 20 -8.71 37.39 -5.25
C LEU A 20 -8.44 38.33 -6.43
N SER A 21 -7.73 39.43 -6.20
CA SER A 21 -7.66 40.52 -7.17
C SER A 21 -6.65 40.29 -8.29
N ASN A 22 -5.80 39.26 -8.24
CA ASN A 22 -5.21 38.59 -9.41
C ASN A 22 -4.60 37.23 -9.06
N PRO A 23 -5.17 36.13 -9.55
CA PRO A 23 -4.55 34.83 -9.33
C PRO A 23 -3.28 34.67 -10.18
N PRO A 24 -2.22 34.00 -9.69
CA PRO A 24 -1.03 33.69 -10.50
C PRO A 24 -1.39 32.86 -11.74
N PHE A 25 -2.44 32.04 -11.64
CA PHE A 25 -3.14 31.45 -12.77
C PHE A 25 -4.60 31.19 -12.41
N PHE A 26 -5.46 31.17 -13.42
CA PHE A 26 -6.81 30.65 -13.27
C PHE A 26 -7.16 29.71 -14.42
N GLY A 27 -8.01 28.74 -14.10
CA GLY A 27 -8.49 27.74 -15.05
C GLY A 27 -9.96 27.95 -15.36
N LEU A 28 -10.35 27.77 -16.61
CA LEU A 28 -11.75 27.76 -17.05
C LEU A 28 -12.01 26.46 -17.81
N PHE A 29 -12.95 25.67 -17.31
CA PHE A 29 -13.14 24.30 -17.77
C PHE A 29 -14.61 23.95 -17.94
N SER A 30 -14.95 23.20 -18.98
CA SER A 30 -16.20 22.44 -19.00
C SER A 30 -16.09 21.25 -18.06
N LYS A 31 -17.10 21.08 -17.16
CA LYS A 31 -17.19 19.91 -16.27
C LYS A 31 -17.18 18.60 -17.07
N GLU A 32 -17.89 18.58 -18.20
CA GLU A 32 -17.95 17.43 -19.11
C GLU A 32 -16.58 17.10 -19.69
N THR A 33 -15.82 18.12 -20.08
CA THR A 33 -14.47 17.93 -20.64
C THR A 33 -13.51 17.37 -19.59
N LEU A 34 -13.50 17.93 -18.37
CA LEU A 34 -12.67 17.40 -17.28
C LEU A 34 -13.04 15.95 -16.94
N ASN A 35 -14.33 15.68 -16.76
CA ASN A 35 -14.82 14.33 -16.48
C ASN A 35 -14.41 13.33 -17.58
N LEU A 36 -14.46 13.75 -18.86
CA LEU A 36 -14.02 12.90 -19.97
C LEU A 36 -12.52 12.56 -19.88
N HIS A 37 -11.65 13.50 -19.53
CA HIS A 37 -10.22 13.24 -19.33
C HIS A 37 -10.00 12.19 -18.23
N TRP A 38 -10.68 12.33 -17.09
CA TRP A 38 -10.58 11.38 -15.99
C TRP A 38 -11.15 10.00 -16.32
N ASP A 39 -12.31 9.94 -16.99
CA ASP A 39 -12.92 8.67 -17.42
C ASP A 39 -12.00 7.91 -18.38
N ARG A 40 -11.34 8.61 -19.31
CA ARG A 40 -10.36 8.03 -20.26
C ARG A 40 -9.10 7.52 -19.57
N TYR A 41 -8.56 8.31 -18.64
CA TYR A 41 -7.40 7.90 -17.86
C TYR A 41 -7.73 6.66 -17.01
N HIS A 42 -8.85 6.70 -16.27
CA HIS A 42 -9.26 5.59 -15.42
C HIS A 42 -9.47 4.31 -16.22
N SER A 43 -10.14 4.39 -17.37
CA SER A 43 -10.39 3.23 -18.24
C SER A 43 -9.12 2.51 -18.69
N SER A 44 -8.05 3.26 -18.95
CA SER A 44 -6.75 2.73 -19.41
C SER A 44 -5.83 2.29 -18.28
N HIS A 45 -6.12 2.69 -17.04
CA HIS A 45 -5.28 2.45 -15.86
C HIS A 45 -5.98 1.58 -14.80
N THR A 46 -7.08 0.92 -15.17
CA THR A 46 -7.81 -0.02 -14.31
C THR A 46 -6.84 -1.07 -13.73
N GLY A 47 -6.79 -1.19 -12.41
CA GLY A 47 -5.95 -2.18 -11.71
C GLY A 47 -4.47 -1.80 -11.56
N LYS A 48 -4.03 -0.62 -12.03
CA LYS A 48 -2.69 -0.11 -11.74
C LYS A 48 -2.66 0.47 -10.33
N VAL A 49 -1.75 -0.04 -9.50
CA VAL A 49 -1.44 0.54 -8.18
C VAL A 49 -0.83 1.93 -8.38
N SER A 50 -1.43 2.95 -7.76
CA SER A 50 -0.95 4.33 -7.81
C SER A 50 -0.44 4.82 -6.45
N ASP A 51 -1.01 4.27 -5.37
CA ASP A 51 -0.71 4.64 -4.00
C ASP A 51 -0.75 3.40 -3.09
N LYS A 52 -0.05 3.49 -1.97
CA LYS A 52 0.03 2.44 -0.96
C LYS A 52 -0.14 3.08 0.42
N VAL A 53 -1.17 2.65 1.14
CA VAL A 53 -1.43 3.08 2.51
C VAL A 53 -0.88 2.02 3.45
N SER A 54 0.30 2.27 4.00
CA SER A 54 0.92 1.39 5.00
C SER A 54 0.35 1.68 6.38
N TYR A 55 0.21 0.65 7.20
CA TYR A 55 -0.28 0.78 8.57
C TYR A 55 0.56 -0.04 9.53
N GLU A 56 0.62 0.46 10.77
CA GLU A 56 1.17 -0.24 11.91
C GLU A 56 0.37 0.15 13.15
N GLU A 57 -0.08 -0.86 13.90
CA GLU A 57 -0.89 -0.66 15.10
C GLU A 57 -0.45 -1.65 16.18
N ALA A 58 -0.05 -1.11 17.33
CA ALA A 58 0.04 -1.89 18.55
C ALA A 58 -1.38 -2.26 19.00
N THR A 59 -1.61 -3.55 19.22
CA THR A 59 -2.85 -4.07 19.78
C THR A 59 -2.63 -4.47 21.24
N GLU A 60 -3.71 -4.74 21.96
CA GLU A 60 -3.64 -5.15 23.37
C GLU A 60 -2.72 -6.37 23.56
N ASN A 61 -2.08 -6.47 24.74
CA ASN A 61 -1.33 -7.64 25.20
C ASN A 61 -0.08 -8.02 24.40
N GLY A 62 0.64 -7.06 23.81
CA GLY A 62 1.93 -7.32 23.16
C GLY A 62 1.81 -8.00 21.79
N TYR A 63 0.75 -7.66 21.06
CA TYR A 63 0.54 -8.03 19.67
C TYR A 63 0.59 -6.78 18.80
N TRP A 64 1.11 -6.88 17.59
CA TRP A 64 1.09 -5.79 16.61
C TRP A 64 0.48 -6.26 15.31
N LYS A 65 -0.13 -5.32 14.60
CA LYS A 65 -0.58 -5.50 13.22
C LYS A 65 0.19 -4.54 12.34
N PHE A 66 0.65 -5.03 11.20
CA PHE A 66 1.19 -4.17 10.17
C PHE A 66 0.78 -4.69 8.79
N GLY A 67 0.84 -3.82 7.80
CA GLY A 67 0.49 -4.19 6.45
C GLY A 67 0.38 -2.99 5.54
N ALA A 68 -0.22 -3.22 4.38
CA ALA A 68 -0.54 -2.16 3.45
C ALA A 68 -1.81 -2.47 2.65
N ILE A 69 -2.50 -1.40 2.29
CA ILE A 69 -3.61 -1.41 1.35
C ILE A 69 -3.14 -0.69 0.08
N ASP A 70 -3.11 -1.42 -1.04
CA ASP A 70 -2.77 -0.85 -2.34
C ASP A 70 -4.02 -0.23 -2.96
N LEU A 71 -3.87 1.03 -3.39
CA LEU A 71 -4.90 1.83 -3.99
C LEU A 71 -4.63 2.00 -5.49
N GLY A 72 -5.70 1.92 -6.27
CA GLY A 72 -5.68 2.15 -7.71
C GLY A 72 -5.51 3.62 -8.06
N SER A 73 -5.47 3.92 -9.35
CA SER A 73 -5.45 5.30 -9.83
C SER A 73 -6.73 6.04 -9.45
N ALA A 74 -6.59 7.14 -8.71
CA ALA A 74 -7.70 8.02 -8.37
C ALA A 74 -8.31 8.63 -9.64
N SER A 75 -9.63 8.86 -9.62
CA SER A 75 -10.35 9.60 -10.65
C SER A 75 -11.18 10.71 -10.03
N MET A 76 -11.13 11.90 -10.64
CA MET A 76 -11.98 13.01 -10.22
C MET A 76 -13.25 13.08 -11.06
N ARG A 77 -14.35 13.47 -10.41
CA ARG A 77 -15.61 13.77 -11.07
C ARG A 77 -16.18 15.06 -10.52
N PHE A 78 -16.25 16.06 -11.38
CA PHE A 78 -16.82 17.38 -11.10
C PHE A 78 -18.34 17.31 -11.24
N GLN A 79 -19.05 17.49 -10.14
CA GLN A 79 -20.52 17.56 -10.11
C GLN A 79 -21.00 19.01 -9.99
N GLU A 80 -22.27 19.22 -9.65
CA GLU A 80 -22.82 20.56 -9.48
C GLU A 80 -22.09 21.31 -8.37
N ARG A 81 -22.07 20.79 -7.14
CA ARG A 81 -21.45 21.43 -5.96
C ARG A 81 -20.32 20.64 -5.30
N ASP A 82 -20.14 19.39 -5.74
CA ASP A 82 -19.19 18.46 -5.15
C ASP A 82 -18.12 17.97 -6.15
N LEU A 83 -16.89 17.81 -5.66
CA LEU A 83 -15.82 17.12 -6.35
C LEU A 83 -15.73 15.74 -5.72
N LEU A 84 -16.01 14.71 -6.52
CA LEU A 84 -15.86 13.32 -6.09
C LEU A 84 -14.50 12.82 -6.54
N VAL A 85 -13.71 12.30 -5.62
CA VAL A 85 -12.48 11.57 -5.91
C VAL A 85 -12.71 10.10 -5.58
N ASN A 86 -12.76 9.27 -6.61
CA ASN A 86 -12.94 7.83 -6.47
C ASN A 86 -11.59 7.14 -6.57
N VAL A 87 -11.28 6.27 -5.63
CA VAL A 87 -10.02 5.53 -5.55
C VAL A 87 -10.33 4.05 -5.39
N PRO A 88 -10.06 3.21 -6.40
CA PRO A 88 -10.24 1.77 -6.29
C PRO A 88 -9.35 1.18 -5.19
N VAL A 89 -9.84 0.18 -4.46
CA VAL A 89 -9.02 -0.61 -3.54
C VAL A 89 -8.63 -1.90 -4.23
N LEU A 90 -7.33 -2.16 -4.39
CA LEU A 90 -6.84 -3.23 -5.26
C LEU A 90 -6.33 -4.45 -4.50
N TYR A 91 -5.76 -4.24 -3.30
CA TYR A 91 -5.14 -5.31 -2.52
C TYR A 91 -5.03 -4.91 -1.05
N ASP A 92 -5.34 -5.84 -0.14
CA ASP A 92 -5.13 -5.69 1.31
C ASP A 92 -4.25 -6.85 1.79
N LEU A 93 -3.08 -6.52 2.32
CA LEU A 93 -2.14 -7.47 2.89
C LEU A 93 -1.77 -7.03 4.30
N GLY A 94 -1.93 -7.94 5.25
CA GLY A 94 -1.61 -7.67 6.64
C GLY A 94 -0.99 -8.88 7.35
N PHE A 95 -0.22 -8.56 8.37
CA PHE A 95 0.47 -9.50 9.24
C PHE A 95 0.16 -9.15 10.69
N LYS A 96 0.11 -10.18 11.52
CA LYS A 96 0.07 -10.05 12.97
C LYS A 96 1.36 -10.61 13.54
N THR A 97 1.97 -9.82 14.42
CA THR A 97 3.11 -10.25 15.21
C THR A 97 2.77 -10.35 16.68
N ARG A 98 3.60 -11.09 17.40
CA ARG A 98 3.63 -11.12 18.87
C ARG A 98 5.08 -11.08 19.33
N ARG A 99 5.32 -10.45 20.47
CA ARG A 99 6.63 -10.49 21.13
C ARG A 99 6.83 -11.88 21.75
N GLN A 100 8.02 -12.45 21.58
CA GLN A 100 8.37 -13.68 22.30
C GLN A 100 8.55 -13.37 23.80
N PRO A 101 7.99 -14.16 24.72
CA PRO A 101 8.20 -13.96 26.16
C PRO A 101 9.69 -13.85 26.49
N GLY A 102 10.10 -12.78 27.18
CA GLY A 102 11.49 -12.54 27.56
C GLY A 102 12.41 -12.04 26.44
N SER A 103 11.90 -11.73 25.25
CA SER A 103 12.67 -11.16 24.12
C SER A 103 12.09 -9.81 23.68
N SER A 104 12.92 -8.94 23.09
CA SER A 104 12.45 -7.75 22.37
C SER A 104 11.86 -8.09 20.99
N SER A 105 12.28 -9.23 20.41
CA SER A 105 11.95 -9.64 19.05
C SER A 105 10.46 -9.94 18.83
N GLN A 106 9.94 -9.51 17.69
CA GLN A 106 8.60 -9.82 17.24
C GLN A 106 8.59 -10.94 16.20
N ARG A 107 7.58 -11.82 16.26
CA ARG A 107 7.39 -12.93 15.32
C ARG A 107 6.02 -12.86 14.65
N VAL A 108 6.00 -12.96 13.33
CA VAL A 108 4.75 -13.11 12.56
C VAL A 108 4.15 -14.47 12.90
N TRP A 109 2.88 -14.48 13.31
CA TRP A 109 2.14 -15.69 13.65
C TRP A 109 0.84 -15.84 12.84
N ASP A 110 0.36 -14.78 12.18
CA ASP A 110 -0.82 -14.79 11.33
C ASP A 110 -0.64 -13.77 10.20
N ALA A 111 -1.21 -14.05 9.03
CA ALA A 111 -1.27 -13.12 7.91
C ALA A 111 -2.57 -13.29 7.11
N HIS A 112 -2.98 -12.24 6.42
CA HIS A 112 -4.05 -12.27 5.43
C HIS A 112 -3.59 -11.61 4.13
N GLN A 113 -4.05 -12.13 3.00
CA GLN A 113 -4.09 -11.39 1.74
C GLN A 113 -5.52 -11.41 1.25
N ARG A 114 -5.97 -10.30 0.71
CA ARG A 114 -7.31 -10.17 0.15
C ARG A 114 -7.22 -9.36 -1.13
N TYR A 115 -7.93 -9.85 -2.14
CA TYR A 115 -8.23 -9.08 -3.33
C TYR A 115 -9.65 -8.57 -3.16
N PRO A 116 -9.86 -7.25 -2.99
CA PRO A 116 -11.18 -6.68 -2.81
C PRO A 116 -12.16 -6.99 -3.95
N SER A 117 -13.45 -6.85 -3.69
CA SER A 117 -14.49 -6.98 -4.72
C SER A 117 -14.30 -5.93 -5.83
N THR A 118 -14.86 -6.18 -7.02
CA THR A 118 -14.64 -5.28 -8.18
C THR A 118 -15.23 -3.88 -8.01
N ASP A 119 -16.20 -3.72 -7.10
CA ASP A 119 -16.81 -2.45 -6.71
C ASP A 119 -16.11 -1.80 -5.50
N ALA A 120 -15.04 -2.41 -4.96
CA ALA A 120 -14.32 -1.89 -3.81
C ALA A 120 -13.61 -0.57 -4.15
N GLN A 121 -14.11 0.51 -3.54
CA GLN A 121 -13.55 1.84 -3.71
C GLN A 121 -13.76 2.70 -2.47
N LEU A 122 -12.88 3.68 -2.35
CA LEU A 122 -13.02 4.85 -1.51
C LEU A 122 -13.55 6.00 -2.37
N THR A 123 -14.57 6.70 -1.90
CA THR A 123 -15.06 7.93 -2.50
C THR A 123 -14.88 9.08 -1.51
N VAL A 124 -14.05 10.05 -1.88
CA VAL A 124 -13.90 11.30 -1.15
C VAL A 124 -14.76 12.36 -1.82
N LYS A 125 -15.71 12.90 -1.06
CA LYS A 125 -16.65 13.93 -1.49
C LYS A 125 -16.25 15.27 -0.87
N LEU A 126 -15.76 16.17 -1.71
CA LEU A 126 -15.29 17.51 -1.32
C LEU A 126 -16.32 18.57 -1.74
N PRO A 127 -16.88 19.36 -0.80
CA PRO A 127 -17.73 20.51 -1.11
C PRO A 127 -16.86 21.68 -1.59
N PHE A 128 -16.38 21.57 -2.83
CA PHE A 128 -15.29 22.37 -3.40
C PHE A 128 -15.67 23.83 -3.73
N PHE A 129 -16.96 24.18 -3.72
CA PHE A 129 -17.40 25.58 -3.78
C PHE A 129 -17.40 26.28 -2.43
N ASP A 130 -17.60 25.52 -1.35
CA ASP A 130 -17.72 26.08 0.00
C ASP A 130 -16.36 26.14 0.71
N ASN A 131 -15.35 25.44 0.19
CA ASN A 131 -13.99 25.40 0.74
C ASN A 131 -12.93 25.45 -0.37
N PRO A 132 -11.78 26.11 -0.14
CA PRO A 132 -10.68 26.11 -1.09
C PRO A 132 -10.12 24.69 -1.26
N ALA A 133 -9.84 24.32 -2.50
CA ALA A 133 -9.11 23.10 -2.80
C ALA A 133 -7.61 23.34 -2.57
N GLN A 134 -7.02 22.49 -1.73
CA GLN A 134 -5.61 22.51 -1.42
C GLN A 134 -4.93 21.29 -2.03
N PHE A 135 -3.89 21.55 -2.80
CA PHE A 135 -3.04 20.55 -3.40
C PHE A 135 -1.64 20.64 -2.79
N HIS A 136 -1.03 19.51 -2.53
CA HIS A 136 0.35 19.42 -2.08
C HIS A 136 1.15 18.58 -3.06
N ILE A 137 2.26 19.11 -3.54
CA ILE A 137 3.20 18.35 -4.35
C ILE A 137 4.23 17.75 -3.40
N ALA A 138 4.17 16.45 -3.19
CA ALA A 138 5.09 15.74 -2.30
C ALA A 138 6.51 15.68 -2.89
N ASP A 139 7.50 15.39 -2.06
CA ASP A 139 8.91 15.30 -2.45
C ASP A 139 9.19 14.23 -3.53
N ASP A 140 8.32 13.22 -3.62
CA ASP A 140 8.34 12.19 -4.67
C ASP A 140 7.74 12.68 -6.00
N GLY A 141 7.35 13.96 -6.08
CA GLY A 141 6.75 14.61 -7.23
C GLY A 141 5.28 14.27 -7.42
N LYS A 142 4.64 13.54 -6.51
CA LYS A 142 3.22 13.16 -6.60
C LYS A 142 2.32 14.24 -6.01
N LEU A 143 1.26 14.54 -6.74
CA LEU A 143 0.21 15.44 -6.30
C LEU A 143 -0.72 14.76 -5.30
N MET A 144 -1.00 15.46 -4.21
CA MET A 144 -1.94 15.05 -3.19
C MET A 144 -3.02 16.11 -3.05
N LEU A 145 -4.28 15.69 -3.12
CA LEU A 145 -5.42 16.53 -2.77
C LEU A 145 -5.66 16.44 -1.27
N ARG A 146 -5.59 17.57 -0.56
CA ARG A 146 -5.83 17.63 0.88
C ARG A 146 -7.32 17.45 1.19
N LEU A 147 -7.61 16.87 2.35
CA LEU A 147 -8.98 16.78 2.84
C LEU A 147 -9.34 18.11 3.50
N SER A 148 -10.42 18.75 3.07
CA SER A 148 -10.91 20.00 3.65
C SER A 148 -12.01 19.73 4.69
N LYS A 149 -12.36 20.75 5.48
CA LYS A 149 -13.53 20.70 6.37
C LYS A 149 -14.79 20.33 5.58
N GLY A 150 -15.65 19.50 6.17
CA GLY A 150 -16.87 19.02 5.52
C GLY A 150 -16.64 17.95 4.45
N THR A 151 -15.38 17.53 4.22
CA THR A 151 -15.09 16.35 3.39
C THR A 151 -15.79 15.13 3.97
N CYS A 152 -16.53 14.43 3.11
CA CYS A 152 -17.17 13.18 3.45
C CYS A 152 -16.44 12.04 2.74
N ILE A 153 -16.04 11.02 3.48
CA ILE A 153 -15.36 9.85 2.95
C ILE A 153 -16.29 8.65 3.10
N GLU A 154 -16.51 7.97 1.97
CA GLU A 154 -17.34 6.79 1.88
C GLU A 154 -16.52 5.62 1.34
N THR A 155 -16.73 4.44 1.92
CA THR A 155 -16.12 3.18 1.46
C THR A 155 -17.22 2.20 1.06
N VAL A 156 -17.03 1.54 -0.08
CA VAL A 156 -17.93 0.53 -0.64
C VAL A 156 -17.15 -0.73 -1.05
N GLY A 157 -17.88 -1.81 -1.33
CA GLY A 157 -17.32 -3.13 -1.59
C GLY A 157 -16.84 -3.87 -0.34
N SER A 158 -16.21 -5.03 -0.55
CA SER A 158 -15.75 -5.94 0.51
C SER A 158 -14.32 -6.44 0.23
N GLY A 159 -13.76 -7.20 1.18
CA GLY A 159 -12.44 -7.79 1.02
C GLY A 159 -11.26 -6.88 1.39
N TYR A 160 -11.48 -5.87 2.23
CA TYR A 160 -10.42 -5.02 2.81
C TYR A 160 -10.84 -4.42 4.15
N ASP A 161 -9.87 -3.99 4.95
CA ASP A 161 -10.14 -3.26 6.20
C ASP A 161 -10.45 -1.77 5.93
N SER A 162 -11.74 -1.49 5.70
CA SER A 162 -12.20 -0.14 5.38
C SER A 162 -12.07 0.86 6.55
N ALA A 163 -12.13 0.38 7.80
CA ALA A 163 -12.00 1.24 8.98
C ALA A 163 -10.55 1.69 9.15
N LEU A 164 -9.61 0.77 8.95
CA LEU A 164 -8.18 1.05 8.95
C LEU A 164 -7.77 1.97 7.80
N LEU A 165 -8.26 1.71 6.58
CA LEU A 165 -8.01 2.57 5.43
C LEU A 165 -8.45 4.02 5.72
N LEU A 166 -9.66 4.18 6.25
CA LEU A 166 -10.19 5.49 6.60
C LEU A 166 -9.34 6.17 7.69
N LYS A 167 -8.97 5.44 8.74
CA LYS A 167 -8.12 5.95 9.83
C LYS A 167 -6.78 6.47 9.29
N GLU A 168 -6.09 5.71 8.45
CA GLU A 168 -4.78 6.09 7.93
C GLU A 168 -4.87 7.22 6.88
N LEU A 169 -5.92 7.26 6.06
CA LEU A 169 -6.15 8.37 5.13
C LEU A 169 -6.46 9.69 5.86
N THR A 170 -7.26 9.64 6.93
CA THR A 170 -7.53 10.81 7.76
C THR A 170 -6.25 11.31 8.44
N LYS A 171 -5.40 10.42 8.97
CA LYS A 171 -4.09 10.81 9.53
C LYS A 171 -3.17 11.45 8.50
N ARG A 172 -3.16 10.91 7.28
CA ARG A 172 -2.36 11.42 6.17
C ARG A 172 -2.85 12.77 5.66
N ASN A 173 -4.13 13.09 5.89
CA ASN A 173 -4.80 14.30 5.44
C ASN A 173 -4.69 14.53 3.92
N GLY A 174 -4.99 13.50 3.12
CA GLY A 174 -5.07 13.66 1.68
C GLY A 174 -5.13 12.37 0.88
N VAL A 175 -5.46 12.52 -0.41
CA VAL A 175 -5.51 11.44 -1.41
C VAL A 175 -4.47 11.73 -2.49
N ARG A 176 -3.63 10.75 -2.84
CA ARG A 176 -2.74 10.89 -3.99
C ARG A 176 -3.53 10.82 -5.28
N LEU A 177 -3.18 11.71 -6.18
CA LEU A 177 -3.65 11.74 -7.56
C LEU A 177 -2.62 11.05 -8.47
N PRO A 178 -3.00 10.70 -9.71
CA PRO A 178 -2.07 10.14 -10.68
C PRO A 178 -0.83 11.00 -10.93
N ASP A 179 0.21 10.36 -11.46
CA ASP A 179 1.55 10.95 -11.62
C ASP A 179 1.50 12.36 -12.22
N THR A 180 2.16 13.28 -11.53
CA THR A 180 2.24 14.69 -11.90
C THR A 180 3.62 15.04 -12.40
N SER A 181 3.69 16.05 -13.28
CA SER A 181 4.98 16.62 -13.65
C SER A 181 5.43 17.47 -12.47
N PRO A 182 6.56 17.15 -11.80
CA PRO A 182 7.04 17.97 -10.70
C PRO A 182 7.30 19.40 -11.21
N PRO A 183 7.06 20.42 -10.38
CA PRO A 183 7.28 21.80 -10.77
C PRO A 183 8.78 22.02 -11.02
N ARG A 184 9.08 22.76 -12.08
CA ARG A 184 10.43 23.10 -12.52
C ARG A 184 10.72 24.60 -12.41
N GLY A 185 9.66 25.40 -12.35
CA GLY A 185 9.71 26.85 -12.25
C GLY A 185 9.35 27.34 -10.85
N THR A 186 8.38 28.24 -10.80
CA THR A 186 8.07 29.10 -9.67
C THR A 186 7.12 28.45 -8.65
N LEU A 187 6.37 27.41 -9.03
CA LEU A 187 5.48 26.70 -8.12
C LEU A 187 6.27 25.84 -7.13
N ARG A 188 6.11 26.06 -5.81
CA ARG A 188 6.73 25.22 -4.77
C ARG A 188 5.77 24.98 -3.61
N GLY A 189 5.74 23.75 -3.10
CA GLY A 189 5.03 23.40 -1.86
C GLY A 189 3.52 23.20 -2.04
N GLU A 190 2.73 23.89 -1.24
CA GLU A 190 1.27 23.80 -1.23
C GLU A 190 0.66 24.82 -2.20
N LEU A 191 -0.28 24.35 -3.02
CA LEU A 191 -1.05 25.16 -3.96
C LEU A 191 -2.50 25.20 -3.48
N ALA A 192 -2.97 26.39 -3.13
CA ALA A 192 -4.35 26.60 -2.72
C ALA A 192 -5.12 27.35 -3.81
N GLY A 193 -6.39 27.04 -3.97
CA GLY A 193 -7.26 27.84 -4.83
C GLY A 193 -8.73 27.53 -4.67
N GLN A 194 -9.55 28.47 -5.09
CA GLN A 194 -11.00 28.42 -4.94
C GLN A 194 -11.63 28.03 -6.26
N PHE A 195 -12.54 27.06 -6.20
CA PHE A 195 -13.43 26.82 -7.31
C PHE A 195 -14.68 27.69 -7.18
N SER A 196 -15.17 28.18 -8.31
CA SER A 196 -16.42 28.94 -8.38
C SER A 196 -17.25 28.48 -9.57
N ASP A 197 -18.56 28.58 -9.40
CA ASP A 197 -19.51 28.29 -10.48
C ASP A 197 -19.39 29.34 -11.59
N ALA A 198 -19.28 28.88 -12.83
CA ALA A 198 -19.28 29.70 -14.03
C ALA A 198 -20.37 29.20 -15.01
N GLY A 199 -21.50 28.74 -14.47
CA GLY A 199 -22.64 28.23 -15.24
C GLY A 199 -22.39 26.79 -15.71
N SER A 200 -22.20 26.58 -17.01
CA SER A 200 -21.84 25.25 -17.54
C SER A 200 -20.36 24.89 -17.34
N ALA A 201 -19.56 25.84 -16.85
CA ALA A 201 -18.13 25.70 -16.60
C ALA A 201 -17.80 25.78 -15.09
N VAL A 202 -16.60 25.36 -14.75
CA VAL A 202 -15.97 25.60 -13.44
C VAL A 202 -14.79 26.51 -13.65
N MET A 203 -14.68 27.53 -12.81
CA MET A 203 -13.48 28.34 -12.72
C MET A 203 -12.68 27.94 -11.48
N TYR A 204 -11.37 27.78 -11.63
CA TYR A 204 -10.44 27.64 -10.51
C TYR A 204 -9.55 28.86 -10.44
N THR A 205 -9.44 29.46 -9.26
CA THR A 205 -8.65 30.67 -9.02
C THR A 205 -7.58 30.35 -7.98
N ALA A 206 -6.31 30.33 -8.38
CA ALA A 206 -5.21 30.07 -7.46
C ALA A 206 -5.04 31.25 -6.47
N ALA A 207 -4.74 30.94 -5.21
CA ALA A 207 -4.47 31.95 -4.18
C ALA A 207 -3.10 32.60 -4.40
N GLU A 208 -2.99 33.92 -4.12
CA GLU A 208 -1.74 34.68 -4.23
C GLU A 208 -0.62 34.09 -3.36
N SER A 209 -0.95 33.56 -2.16
CA SER A 209 0.00 32.90 -1.25
C SER A 209 0.64 31.62 -1.81
N SER A 210 0.16 31.11 -2.94
CA SER A 210 0.84 30.05 -3.69
C SER A 210 2.16 30.54 -4.33
N MET A 211 2.47 31.84 -4.22
CA MET A 211 3.56 32.58 -4.88
C MET A 211 3.98 33.86 -4.09
N ALA A 212 5.10 34.50 -4.45
CA ALA A 212 5.55 35.79 -3.88
C ALA A 212 4.88 37.01 -4.57
N ASP A 213 4.53 38.04 -3.76
CA ASP A 213 3.65 39.22 -4.00
C ASP A 213 3.54 39.87 -5.40
N GLY A 214 2.29 40.19 -5.79
CA GLY A 214 1.91 41.49 -6.36
C GLY A 214 1.10 41.54 -7.68
N ALA A 215 -0.05 42.26 -7.65
CA ALA A 215 -0.66 43.13 -8.70
C ALA A 215 -2.16 42.85 -9.06
N LYS A 216 -2.79 43.71 -9.90
CA LYS A 216 -4.26 44.04 -9.96
C LYS A 216 -5.11 43.56 -11.19
N ALA A 217 -6.42 43.38 -10.94
CA ALA A 217 -7.52 42.74 -11.72
C ALA A 217 -7.85 43.12 -13.19
N HIS A 218 -8.35 42.13 -13.96
CA HIS A 218 -9.07 42.25 -15.26
C HIS A 218 -10.12 41.12 -15.53
N PRO A 219 -11.08 41.31 -16.48
CA PRO A 219 -12.35 40.55 -16.51
C PRO A 219 -12.29 39.19 -17.21
N ILE A 220 -13.18 38.30 -16.74
CA ILE A 220 -13.36 36.90 -17.15
C ILE A 220 -13.95 36.83 -18.58
N ALA A 221 -13.38 35.95 -19.42
CA ALA A 221 -13.87 35.68 -20.77
C ALA A 221 -15.32 35.12 -20.77
N SER A 222 -16.14 35.60 -21.71
CA SER A 222 -17.60 35.38 -21.75
C SER A 222 -18.06 34.12 -22.49
N GLU A 223 -17.16 33.24 -22.94
CA GLU A 223 -17.51 32.01 -23.67
C GLU A 223 -16.91 30.77 -23.02
N PRO A 224 -17.66 29.65 -22.94
CA PRO A 224 -17.15 28.41 -22.35
C PRO A 224 -16.08 27.80 -23.25
N VAL A 225 -14.82 27.91 -22.83
CA VAL A 225 -13.70 27.19 -23.44
C VAL A 225 -13.66 25.78 -22.85
N PRO A 226 -13.52 24.70 -23.65
CA PRO A 226 -13.60 23.32 -23.14
C PRO A 226 -12.57 23.02 -22.03
N PHE A 227 -11.33 23.50 -22.20
CA PHE A 227 -10.24 23.42 -21.23
C PHE A 227 -9.21 24.52 -21.53
N ALA A 228 -9.21 25.59 -20.73
CA ALA A 228 -8.22 26.66 -20.81
C ALA A 228 -7.61 27.00 -19.44
N ILE A 229 -6.33 27.38 -19.43
CA ILE A 229 -5.64 27.91 -18.25
C ILE A 229 -4.97 29.22 -18.67
N TYR A 230 -5.13 30.24 -17.84
CA TYR A 230 -4.56 31.57 -18.03
C TYR A 230 -3.47 31.80 -16.99
N PHE A 231 -2.27 32.15 -17.43
CA PHE A 231 -1.10 32.36 -16.59
C PHE A 231 -0.70 33.83 -16.58
N HIS A 232 -0.55 34.42 -15.40
CA HIS A 232 -0.19 35.84 -15.29
C HIS A 232 1.32 36.03 -15.44
N ASP A 233 1.74 37.08 -16.14
CA ASP A 233 3.16 37.34 -16.44
C ASP A 233 4.01 37.72 -15.22
N THR A 234 3.42 38.20 -14.13
CA THR A 234 4.18 38.43 -12.88
C THR A 234 4.63 37.13 -12.23
N ALA A 235 3.81 36.07 -12.31
CA ALA A 235 4.12 34.76 -11.75
C ALA A 235 4.92 33.87 -12.73
N PHE A 236 4.70 34.08 -14.03
CA PHE A 236 5.35 33.34 -15.12
C PHE A 236 5.94 34.31 -16.16
N PRO A 237 7.07 35.00 -15.87
CA PRO A 237 7.62 36.05 -16.72
C PRO A 237 7.94 35.61 -18.15
N GLU A 238 8.20 34.32 -18.38
CA GLU A 238 8.42 33.76 -19.71
C GLU A 238 7.22 33.93 -20.64
N VAL A 239 6.00 34.07 -20.11
CA VAL A 239 4.79 34.13 -20.92
C VAL A 239 4.63 35.47 -21.65
N ALA A 240 5.23 36.55 -21.13
CA ALA A 240 5.31 37.84 -21.82
C ALA A 240 6.13 37.78 -23.12
N GLN A 241 6.92 36.71 -23.31
CA GLN A 241 7.64 36.42 -24.55
C GLN A 241 6.86 35.47 -25.48
N SER A 242 5.56 35.27 -25.22
CA SER A 242 4.69 34.31 -25.93
C SER A 242 5.21 32.86 -25.87
N LYS A 243 5.89 32.50 -24.78
CA LYS A 243 6.32 31.13 -24.51
C LYS A 243 5.38 30.46 -23.52
N PRO A 244 5.05 29.16 -23.67
CA PRO A 244 4.35 28.42 -22.63
C PRO A 244 5.12 28.45 -21.30
N PRO A 245 4.43 28.53 -20.15
CA PRO A 245 5.07 28.55 -18.84
C PRO A 245 5.78 27.22 -18.54
N GLN A 246 6.89 27.26 -17.81
CA GLN A 246 7.67 26.06 -17.51
C GLN A 246 6.88 25.04 -16.67
N ASP A 247 6.02 25.52 -15.78
CA ASP A 247 5.17 24.70 -14.92
C ASP A 247 3.81 24.34 -15.53
N MET A 248 3.60 24.57 -16.83
CA MET A 248 2.31 24.31 -17.49
C MET A 248 1.78 22.90 -17.21
N ASN A 249 2.62 21.87 -17.34
CA ASN A 249 2.23 20.47 -17.10
C ASN A 249 1.99 20.17 -15.61
N CYS A 250 2.61 20.92 -14.70
CA CYS A 250 2.32 20.82 -13.28
C CYS A 250 0.91 21.36 -13.00
N VAL A 251 0.60 22.56 -13.52
CA VAL A 251 -0.73 23.19 -13.35
C VAL A 251 -1.84 22.39 -14.02
N VAL A 252 -1.62 21.87 -15.23
CA VAL A 252 -2.58 20.98 -15.92
C VAL A 252 -2.93 19.76 -15.06
N SER A 253 -1.94 19.19 -14.37
CA SER A 253 -2.11 17.99 -13.54
C SER A 253 -3.00 18.17 -12.32
N LEU A 254 -3.29 19.41 -11.91
CA LEU A 254 -4.27 19.72 -10.87
C LEU A 254 -5.70 19.38 -11.30
N PHE A 255 -5.98 19.41 -12.60
CA PHE A 255 -7.34 19.32 -13.15
C PHE A 255 -7.56 18.07 -13.99
N ALA A 256 -6.53 17.54 -14.66
CA ALA A 256 -6.63 16.37 -15.50
C ALA A 256 -5.29 15.60 -15.55
N PRO A 257 -5.30 14.27 -15.74
CA PRO A 257 -4.06 13.50 -15.87
C PRO A 257 -3.28 13.91 -17.11
N ASN A 258 -1.99 14.24 -16.93
CA ASN A 258 -1.13 14.81 -17.98
C ASN A 258 -1.13 14.01 -19.29
N GLU A 259 -1.15 12.68 -19.20
CA GLU A 259 -1.14 11.79 -20.37
C GLU A 259 -2.37 11.98 -21.28
N THR A 260 -3.50 12.38 -20.71
CA THR A 260 -4.75 12.58 -21.47
C THR A 260 -4.82 13.95 -22.14
N VAL A 261 -3.92 14.86 -21.80
CA VAL A 261 -3.99 16.26 -22.21
C VAL A 261 -2.94 16.55 -23.28
N THR A 262 -3.31 17.34 -24.29
CA THR A 262 -2.41 17.84 -25.32
C THR A 262 -2.60 19.35 -25.48
N PHE A 263 -1.49 20.08 -25.42
CA PHE A 263 -1.47 21.52 -25.72
C PHE A 263 -1.89 21.76 -27.18
N ARG A 264 -2.84 22.68 -27.38
CA ARG A 264 -3.35 23.03 -28.71
C ARG A 264 -2.77 24.34 -29.20
N TYR A 265 -2.92 25.38 -28.40
CA TYR A 265 -2.56 26.74 -28.75
C TYR A 265 -2.40 27.57 -27.49
N GLY A 266 -1.63 28.66 -27.58
CA GLY A 266 -1.58 29.66 -26.53
C GLY A 266 -1.18 31.02 -27.06
N VAL A 267 -1.69 32.07 -26.41
CA VAL A 267 -1.49 33.45 -26.81
C VAL A 267 -1.35 34.33 -25.59
N TYR A 268 -0.33 35.20 -25.62
CA TYR A 268 -0.18 36.27 -24.63
C TYR A 268 -0.99 37.49 -25.08
N ASP A 269 -1.79 38.03 -24.17
CA ASP A 269 -2.46 39.31 -24.33
C ASP A 269 -1.83 40.34 -23.39
N SER A 270 -1.09 41.29 -23.97
CA SER A 270 -0.42 42.35 -23.22
C SER A 270 -1.38 43.34 -22.55
N GLN A 271 -2.67 43.38 -22.95
CA GLN A 271 -3.65 44.24 -22.29
C GLN A 271 -4.13 43.66 -20.95
N SER A 272 -4.28 42.33 -20.89
CA SER A 272 -4.68 41.63 -19.67
C SER A 272 -3.51 41.15 -18.81
N GLY A 273 -2.30 41.02 -19.38
CA GLY A 273 -1.13 40.46 -18.69
C GLY A 273 -1.17 38.94 -18.58
N TYR A 274 -2.10 38.29 -19.28
CA TYR A 274 -2.28 36.83 -19.24
C TYR A 274 -1.86 36.15 -20.54
N TYR A 275 -1.28 34.97 -20.37
CA TYR A 275 -1.13 33.98 -21.44
C TYR A 275 -2.23 32.93 -21.32
N GLY A 276 -3.16 32.92 -22.27
CA GLY A 276 -4.22 31.92 -22.36
C GLY A 276 -3.72 30.69 -23.10
N ALA A 277 -3.68 29.54 -22.43
CA ALA A 277 -3.34 28.24 -22.98
C ALA A 277 -4.59 27.38 -23.13
N GLN A 278 -4.80 26.81 -24.33
CA GLN A 278 -5.89 25.89 -24.61
C GLN A 278 -5.39 24.46 -24.77
N PHE A 279 -6.18 23.53 -24.25
CA PHE A 279 -5.87 22.11 -24.22
C PHE A 279 -6.97 21.28 -24.84
N GLY A 280 -6.64 20.05 -25.24
CA GLY A 280 -7.63 19.07 -25.65
C GLY A 280 -7.17 17.65 -25.36
N MET A 281 -8.03 16.69 -25.73
CA MET A 281 -7.73 15.26 -25.58
C MET A 281 -6.53 14.84 -26.43
N ALA A 282 -5.59 14.13 -25.82
CA ALA A 282 -4.52 13.45 -26.52
C ALA A 282 -5.09 12.37 -27.46
N SER A 283 -4.53 12.22 -28.65
CA SER A 283 -5.08 11.35 -29.70
C SER A 283 -5.22 9.89 -29.25
N VAL A 284 -4.26 9.38 -28.46
CA VAL A 284 -4.27 8.01 -27.92
C VAL A 284 -5.41 7.76 -26.93
N PHE A 285 -6.00 8.82 -26.36
CA PHE A 285 -7.17 8.77 -25.46
C PHE A 285 -8.47 9.27 -26.14
N SER A 286 -8.43 9.60 -27.43
CA SER A 286 -9.61 10.12 -28.14
C SER A 286 -10.73 9.08 -28.28
N ALA A 287 -10.37 7.81 -28.52
CA ALA A 287 -11.32 6.71 -28.64
C ALA A 287 -11.72 6.13 -27.28
N PRO A 288 -12.98 5.67 -27.11
CA PRO A 288 -13.37 4.90 -25.95
C PRO A 288 -12.59 3.59 -25.89
N VAL A 289 -12.06 3.27 -24.71
CA VAL A 289 -11.50 1.96 -24.42
C VAL A 289 -12.57 1.17 -23.67
N SER A 290 -12.94 0.00 -24.19
CA SER A 290 -13.78 -0.94 -23.46
C SER A 290 -12.97 -1.54 -22.31
N VAL A 291 -13.35 -1.22 -21.08
CA VAL A 291 -12.72 -1.80 -19.89
C VAL A 291 -13.36 -3.16 -19.62
N SER A 292 -12.59 -4.24 -19.71
CA SER A 292 -12.99 -5.49 -19.06
C SER A 292 -12.40 -5.49 -17.66
N LEU A 293 -13.24 -5.50 -16.63
CA LEU A 293 -12.76 -5.74 -15.28
C LEU A 293 -12.14 -7.13 -15.24
N ALA A 294 -10.85 -7.21 -14.87
CA ALA A 294 -10.20 -8.50 -14.66
C ALA A 294 -10.95 -9.27 -13.57
N ALA A 295 -11.06 -10.59 -13.74
CA ALA A 295 -11.66 -11.43 -12.72
C ALA A 295 -10.91 -11.26 -11.39
N GLN A 296 -11.66 -11.12 -10.29
CA GLN A 296 -11.10 -11.01 -8.95
C GLN A 296 -10.22 -12.24 -8.66
N LYS A 297 -8.97 -12.01 -8.27
CA LYS A 297 -8.05 -13.09 -7.95
C LYS A 297 -8.49 -13.80 -6.66
N PRO A 298 -8.40 -15.14 -6.60
CA PRO A 298 -8.77 -15.85 -5.39
C PRO A 298 -7.76 -15.62 -4.27
N SER A 299 -8.23 -15.66 -3.02
CA SER A 299 -7.42 -15.61 -1.81
C SER A 299 -8.02 -16.53 -0.74
N ILE A 300 -7.16 -17.15 0.08
CA ILE A 300 -7.58 -17.93 1.24
C ILE A 300 -7.23 -17.16 2.50
N THR A 301 -8.18 -17.04 3.44
CA THR A 301 -7.93 -16.52 4.79
C THR A 301 -8.01 -17.66 5.82
N PRO A 302 -7.01 -17.78 6.73
CA PRO A 302 -5.77 -17.01 6.78
C PRO A 302 -4.83 -17.33 5.59
N LEU A 303 -3.96 -16.39 5.24
CA LEU A 303 -2.86 -16.61 4.29
C LEU A 303 -1.75 -17.44 4.97
N LEU A 304 -1.44 -17.11 6.21
CA LEU A 304 -0.45 -17.79 7.05
C LEU A 304 -1.01 -17.88 8.47
N ARG A 305 -0.80 -19.00 9.15
CA ARG A 305 -1.03 -19.10 10.59
C ARG A 305 -0.07 -20.08 11.26
N GLN A 306 0.48 -19.69 12.40
CA GLN A 306 1.16 -20.60 13.31
C GLN A 306 0.12 -21.29 14.19
N VAL A 307 0.21 -22.62 14.29
CA VAL A 307 -0.63 -23.47 15.14
C VAL A 307 0.26 -24.39 15.98
N ASN A 308 -0.29 -24.95 17.04
CA ASN A 308 0.36 -26.00 17.83
C ASN A 308 -0.22 -27.38 17.50
N PRO A 309 0.55 -28.45 17.74
CA PRO A 309 0.04 -29.81 17.63
C PRO A 309 -1.17 -30.04 18.55
N GLY A 310 -2.25 -30.57 17.98
CA GLY A 310 -3.51 -30.84 18.68
C GLY A 310 -4.34 -29.60 18.99
N ASP A 311 -4.04 -28.45 18.39
CA ASP A 311 -4.94 -27.29 18.42
C ASP A 311 -6.29 -27.61 17.74
N GLU A 312 -7.31 -26.81 18.07
CA GLU A 312 -8.62 -26.91 17.43
C GLU A 312 -8.55 -26.63 15.92
N LYS A 313 -9.58 -27.10 15.20
CA LYS A 313 -9.73 -26.87 13.77
C LYS A 313 -9.73 -25.38 13.42
N GLN A 314 -9.12 -25.05 12.29
CA GLN A 314 -8.94 -23.70 11.78
C GLN A 314 -9.85 -23.49 10.57
N ALA A 315 -10.71 -22.48 10.61
CA ALA A 315 -11.58 -22.15 9.49
C ALA A 315 -10.78 -21.60 8.30
N LEU A 316 -11.16 -22.01 7.09
CA LEU A 316 -10.61 -21.54 5.82
C LEU A 316 -11.72 -20.90 4.99
N THR A 317 -11.49 -19.66 4.57
CA THR A 317 -12.40 -18.93 3.69
C THR A 317 -11.72 -18.65 2.37
N LEU A 318 -12.31 -19.11 1.26
CA LEU A 318 -11.90 -18.76 -0.09
C LEU A 318 -12.76 -17.61 -0.61
N GLU A 319 -12.09 -16.54 -1.04
CA GLU A 319 -12.74 -15.39 -1.67
C GLU A 319 -12.17 -15.14 -3.08
N PRO A 320 -13.01 -14.96 -4.12
CA PRO A 320 -14.46 -15.11 -4.07
C PRO A 320 -14.88 -16.56 -3.82
N SER A 321 -15.98 -16.75 -3.09
CA SER A 321 -16.50 -18.09 -2.80
C SER A 321 -16.78 -18.89 -4.08
N SER A 322 -16.40 -20.17 -4.09
CA SER A 322 -16.62 -21.05 -5.25
C SER A 322 -16.94 -22.46 -4.78
N ALA A 323 -18.14 -22.95 -5.13
CA ALA A 323 -18.58 -24.31 -4.82
C ALA A 323 -17.76 -25.38 -5.55
N ASN A 324 -17.13 -25.03 -6.68
CA ASN A 324 -16.34 -25.93 -7.51
C ASN A 324 -14.84 -25.86 -7.21
N ALA A 325 -14.44 -25.11 -6.17
CA ALA A 325 -13.03 -24.97 -5.81
C ALA A 325 -12.42 -26.33 -5.44
N GLN A 326 -11.28 -26.64 -6.06
CA GLN A 326 -10.51 -27.84 -5.75
C GLN A 326 -9.48 -27.51 -4.67
N TRP A 327 -9.60 -28.19 -3.53
CA TRP A 327 -8.72 -28.00 -2.37
C TRP A 327 -7.73 -29.16 -2.28
N ALA A 328 -6.45 -28.86 -2.17
CA ALA A 328 -5.41 -29.86 -2.02
C ALA A 328 -4.26 -29.32 -1.17
N PHE A 329 -3.48 -30.22 -0.59
CA PHE A 329 -2.18 -29.86 -0.04
C PHE A 329 -1.13 -29.85 -1.15
N GLU A 330 -0.13 -28.99 -1.00
CA GLU A 330 1.15 -29.12 -1.69
C GLU A 330 2.01 -30.15 -0.95
N GLY A 331 2.51 -31.16 -1.65
CA GLY A 331 3.36 -32.20 -1.05
C GLY A 331 2.64 -33.11 -0.07
N SER A 332 3.37 -33.57 0.95
CA SER A 332 2.89 -34.51 1.97
C SER A 332 2.52 -33.78 3.25
N PRO A 333 1.22 -33.62 3.56
CA PRO A 333 0.78 -32.87 4.73
C PRO A 333 0.94 -33.66 6.04
N VAL A 334 1.08 -32.95 7.15
CA VAL A 334 0.99 -33.53 8.50
C VAL A 334 -0.40 -33.35 9.12
N GLY A 335 -1.10 -32.28 8.78
CA GLY A 335 -2.48 -32.01 9.18
C GLY A 335 -3.51 -32.64 8.24
N LYS A 336 -4.78 -32.23 8.40
CA LYS A 336 -5.89 -32.71 7.57
C LYS A 336 -6.77 -31.56 7.08
N LEU A 337 -7.43 -31.78 5.94
CA LEU A 337 -8.42 -30.87 5.39
C LEU A 337 -9.78 -31.57 5.37
N GLU A 338 -10.78 -30.95 5.99
CA GLU A 338 -12.14 -31.51 6.04
C GLU A 338 -13.18 -30.49 5.56
N ASN A 339 -14.27 -31.01 5.00
CA ASN A 339 -15.46 -30.24 4.67
C ASN A 339 -16.55 -30.56 5.67
N GLU A 340 -16.98 -29.57 6.44
CA GLU A 340 -18.05 -29.70 7.41
C GLU A 340 -19.18 -28.74 7.05
N SER A 341 -20.32 -29.29 6.64
CA SER A 341 -21.51 -28.51 6.27
C SER A 341 -21.24 -27.41 5.24
N GLY A 342 -20.35 -27.67 4.27
CA GLY A 342 -19.99 -26.73 3.21
C GLY A 342 -18.84 -25.78 3.57
N ASN A 343 -18.38 -25.77 4.82
CA ASN A 343 -17.25 -24.97 5.27
C ASN A 343 -15.96 -25.80 5.26
N ARG A 344 -14.86 -25.16 4.87
CA ARG A 344 -13.56 -25.80 4.81
C ARG A 344 -12.79 -25.56 6.11
N PHE A 345 -12.25 -26.62 6.70
CA PHE A 345 -11.43 -26.55 7.90
C PHE A 345 -10.09 -27.23 7.69
N TYR A 346 -9.04 -26.63 8.22
CA TYR A 346 -7.76 -27.27 8.46
C TYR A 346 -7.70 -27.80 9.88
N TYR A 347 -7.35 -29.06 10.05
CA TYR A 347 -7.10 -29.70 11.33
C TYR A 347 -5.59 -29.75 11.56
N PRO A 348 -5.07 -29.01 12.55
CA PRO A 348 -3.67 -29.12 12.96
C PRO A 348 -3.30 -30.58 13.26
N PRO A 349 -2.06 -30.99 13.00
CA PRO A 349 -1.64 -32.36 13.24
C PRO A 349 -1.69 -32.70 14.74
N PRO A 350 -1.88 -33.97 15.12
CA PRO A 350 -1.97 -34.35 16.52
C PRO A 350 -0.65 -34.14 17.26
N ARG A 351 -0.74 -34.10 18.60
CA ARG A 351 0.44 -34.19 19.47
C ARG A 351 1.11 -35.55 19.29
N LEU A 352 2.44 -35.57 19.30
CA LEU A 352 3.20 -36.82 19.24
C LEU A 352 3.00 -37.63 20.51
N THR A 353 2.91 -38.96 20.36
CA THR A 353 2.82 -39.91 21.46
C THR A 353 3.78 -41.08 21.16
N PRO A 354 4.90 -41.21 21.91
CA PRO A 354 5.33 -40.35 23.01
C PRO A 354 5.67 -38.93 22.56
N ALA A 355 5.71 -37.99 23.52
CA ALA A 355 6.18 -36.63 23.25
C ALA A 355 7.69 -36.63 22.93
N VAL A 356 8.14 -35.58 22.25
CA VAL A 356 9.54 -35.38 21.86
C VAL A 356 10.43 -35.33 23.09
N THR A 357 11.52 -36.09 23.08
CA THR A 357 12.54 -36.04 24.14
C THR A 357 13.35 -34.75 24.02
N LEU A 358 13.38 -33.99 25.10
CA LEU A 358 14.17 -32.76 25.23
C LEU A 358 15.36 -33.00 26.16
N ASN A 359 16.56 -32.61 25.74
CA ASN A 359 17.76 -32.66 26.55
C ASN A 359 18.14 -31.26 27.04
N GLU A 360 18.17 -31.07 28.36
CA GLU A 360 18.62 -29.83 29.00
C GLU A 360 20.15 -29.71 29.04
N ASN A 361 20.88 -30.83 29.03
CA ASN A 361 22.34 -30.87 28.98
C ASN A 361 22.84 -30.75 27.54
N ASN A 362 22.65 -29.57 26.95
CA ASN A 362 23.07 -29.23 25.59
C ASN A 362 23.86 -27.91 25.57
N LYS A 363 24.35 -27.48 24.40
CA LYS A 363 25.20 -26.27 24.28
C LYS A 363 24.45 -24.94 24.49
N THR A 364 23.12 -24.95 24.45
CA THR A 364 22.26 -23.77 24.55
C THR A 364 21.55 -23.71 25.91
N ASN A 365 20.98 -22.56 26.25
CA ASN A 365 20.15 -22.41 27.45
C ASN A 365 18.69 -22.85 27.26
N VAL A 366 18.36 -23.46 26.12
CA VAL A 366 17.04 -23.99 25.79
C VAL A 366 17.15 -25.51 25.61
N PRO A 367 16.24 -26.34 26.15
CA PRO A 367 16.28 -27.78 25.94
C PRO A 367 16.22 -28.14 24.45
N ALA A 368 17.14 -28.98 23.96
CA ALA A 368 17.22 -29.35 22.55
C ALA A 368 16.50 -30.68 22.28
N ALA A 369 15.76 -30.76 21.18
CA ALA A 369 15.01 -31.96 20.81
C ALA A 369 15.90 -33.03 20.18
N LEU A 370 15.67 -34.30 20.52
CA LEU A 370 16.37 -35.44 19.93
C LEU A 370 15.93 -35.65 18.48
N LYS A 371 16.88 -35.72 17.53
CA LYS A 371 16.61 -35.94 16.09
C LYS A 371 15.93 -37.28 15.82
N ALA A 372 16.15 -38.28 16.66
CA ALA A 372 15.56 -39.61 16.49
C ALA A 372 14.03 -39.61 16.65
N ASP A 373 13.46 -38.63 17.36
CA ASP A 373 12.03 -38.55 17.65
C ASP A 373 11.25 -37.77 16.58
N LEU A 374 11.95 -37.04 15.70
CA LEU A 374 11.39 -36.05 14.79
C LEU A 374 12.18 -35.97 13.48
N GLU A 375 11.50 -36.11 12.34
CA GLU A 375 12.14 -35.87 11.04
C GLU A 375 12.51 -34.38 10.86
N HIS A 376 11.62 -33.47 11.28
CA HIS A 376 11.85 -32.03 11.26
C HIS A 376 11.28 -31.37 12.53
N PRO A 377 11.88 -30.29 13.05
CA PRO A 377 11.37 -29.61 14.25
C PRO A 377 10.21 -28.63 13.95
N LEU A 378 10.03 -28.27 12.68
CA LEU A 378 8.97 -27.41 12.14
C LEU A 378 8.42 -28.03 10.85
N TYR A 379 7.09 -28.04 10.73
CA TYR A 379 6.38 -28.46 9.53
C TYR A 379 5.56 -27.32 8.96
N ALA A 380 5.36 -27.33 7.65
CA ALA A 380 4.43 -26.43 6.98
C ALA A 380 3.47 -27.24 6.10
N ASP A 381 2.18 -27.05 6.35
CA ASP A 381 1.14 -27.51 5.45
C ASP A 381 0.73 -26.34 4.55
N VAL A 382 0.99 -26.47 3.25
CA VAL A 382 0.57 -25.48 2.25
C VAL A 382 -0.67 -26.02 1.56
N ILE A 383 -1.74 -25.24 1.58
CA ILE A 383 -3.06 -25.58 1.08
C ILE A 383 -3.35 -24.72 -0.12
N ASN A 384 -3.70 -25.36 -1.23
CA ASN A 384 -4.07 -24.72 -2.48
C ASN A 384 -5.57 -24.86 -2.71
N ALA A 385 -6.23 -23.77 -3.07
CA ALA A 385 -7.59 -23.77 -3.58
C ALA A 385 -7.58 -23.25 -5.02
N THR A 386 -8.00 -24.08 -5.96
CA THR A 386 -8.06 -23.71 -7.39
C THR A 386 -9.50 -23.52 -7.83
N ALA A 387 -9.81 -22.33 -8.34
CA ALA A 387 -11.12 -21.97 -8.89
C ALA A 387 -10.94 -21.15 -10.18
N ALA A 388 -11.72 -21.46 -11.21
CA ALA A 388 -11.67 -20.77 -12.52
C ALA A 388 -10.25 -20.65 -13.11
N GLY A 389 -9.41 -21.67 -12.93
CA GLY A 389 -8.03 -21.70 -13.43
C GLY A 389 -7.03 -20.85 -12.64
N GLN A 390 -7.44 -20.26 -11.52
CA GLN A 390 -6.56 -19.51 -10.62
C GLN A 390 -6.42 -20.22 -9.29
N THR A 391 -5.24 -20.14 -8.68
CA THR A 391 -4.91 -20.82 -7.43
C THR A 391 -4.59 -19.80 -6.34
N ALA A 392 -5.21 -19.99 -5.18
CA ALA A 392 -4.89 -19.29 -3.94
C ALA A 392 -4.24 -20.24 -2.95
N THR A 393 -3.39 -19.70 -2.07
CA THR A 393 -2.59 -20.49 -1.12
C THR A 393 -2.84 -20.05 0.32
N SER A 394 -2.80 -21.01 1.25
CA SER A 394 -2.76 -20.80 2.69
C SER A 394 -1.66 -21.67 3.31
N THR A 395 -0.97 -21.19 4.33
CA THR A 395 0.14 -21.92 4.97
C THR A 395 -0.08 -22.04 6.47
N PHE A 396 0.00 -23.26 7.01
CA PHE A 396 -0.02 -23.52 8.44
C PHE A 396 1.34 -23.99 8.91
N LEU A 397 1.92 -23.29 9.88
CA LEU A 397 3.19 -23.66 10.49
C LEU A 397 2.93 -24.38 11.82
N THR A 398 3.45 -25.59 11.96
CA THR A 398 3.36 -26.37 13.19
C THR A 398 4.74 -26.66 13.76
N GLN A 399 4.97 -26.22 15.00
CA GLN A 399 6.23 -26.41 15.72
C GLN A 399 6.10 -27.56 16.74
N TYR A 400 6.98 -28.56 16.64
CA TYR A 400 7.00 -29.72 17.55
C TYR A 400 8.11 -29.67 18.59
N ALA A 401 9.14 -28.86 18.37
CA ALA A 401 10.28 -28.68 19.28
C ALA A 401 10.48 -27.19 19.58
N PRO A 402 11.07 -26.82 20.73
CA PRO A 402 11.48 -25.43 20.97
C PRO A 402 12.59 -25.00 20.01
N GLU A 403 12.63 -23.71 19.67
CA GLU A 403 13.77 -23.09 18.98
C GLU A 403 14.92 -22.93 19.98
N THR A 404 16.10 -23.46 19.66
CA THR A 404 17.30 -23.32 20.52
C THR A 404 18.17 -22.14 20.15
N HIS A 405 17.90 -21.56 18.97
CA HIS A 405 18.60 -20.40 18.42
C HIS A 405 17.59 -19.27 18.18
N PHE A 406 18.11 -18.09 17.85
CA PHE A 406 17.32 -16.95 17.42
C PHE A 406 18.06 -16.19 16.31
N PHE A 407 17.39 -15.22 15.69
CA PHE A 407 17.97 -14.42 14.62
C PHE A 407 18.29 -13.01 15.08
N LYS A 408 19.39 -12.47 14.56
CA LYS A 408 19.62 -11.03 14.45
C LYS A 408 19.63 -10.65 12.96
N ALA A 409 19.07 -9.51 12.64
CA ALA A 409 18.99 -9.00 11.28
C ALA A 409 19.92 -7.79 11.07
N HIS A 410 20.52 -7.71 9.89
CA HIS A 410 21.40 -6.63 9.47
C HIS A 410 21.04 -6.17 8.06
N LEU A 411 21.40 -4.94 7.72
CA LEU A 411 21.26 -4.43 6.36
C LEU A 411 22.55 -4.74 5.60
N ALA A 412 22.43 -5.39 4.45
CA ALA A 412 23.53 -5.69 3.54
C ALA A 412 23.13 -5.29 2.12
N SER A 413 23.69 -4.18 1.62
CA SER A 413 23.38 -3.65 0.29
C SER A 413 21.87 -3.45 0.05
N GLY A 414 21.17 -2.86 1.03
CA GLY A 414 19.72 -2.64 0.97
C GLY A 414 18.87 -3.91 1.10
N LYS A 415 19.45 -5.04 1.54
CA LYS A 415 18.73 -6.30 1.77
C LYS A 415 18.87 -6.76 3.21
N VAL A 416 17.93 -7.60 3.64
CA VAL A 416 17.99 -8.24 4.96
C VAL A 416 19.02 -9.38 4.93
N ARG A 417 20.04 -9.28 5.80
CA ARG A 417 20.95 -10.36 6.15
C ARG A 417 20.58 -10.91 7.53
N LEU A 418 20.31 -12.20 7.61
CA LEU A 418 20.05 -12.91 8.85
C LEU A 418 21.33 -13.58 9.36
N ALA A 419 21.61 -13.39 10.65
CA ALA A 419 22.62 -14.14 11.39
C ALA A 419 21.94 -14.94 12.50
N MET A 420 22.35 -16.20 12.67
CA MET A 420 21.80 -17.08 13.68
C MET A 420 22.66 -17.03 14.96
N TRP A 421 22.01 -16.92 16.11
CA TRP A 421 22.65 -16.77 17.41
C TRP A 421 22.03 -17.73 18.43
N TYR A 422 22.76 -18.03 19.49
CA TYR A 422 22.24 -18.76 20.64
C TYR A 422 22.86 -18.25 21.94
N THR A 423 22.22 -18.54 23.06
CA THR A 423 22.75 -18.24 24.39
C THR A 423 23.20 -19.54 25.04
N LYS A 424 24.44 -19.58 25.53
CA LYS A 424 24.97 -20.72 26.28
C LYS A 424 24.42 -20.73 27.72
N TRP A 425 24.36 -21.91 28.33
CA TRP A 425 23.99 -22.01 29.76
C TRP A 425 24.94 -21.16 30.62
N GLY A 426 24.37 -20.32 31.49
CA GLY A 426 25.13 -19.41 32.37
C GLY A 426 25.85 -18.25 31.68
N ALA A 427 25.73 -18.09 30.35
CA ALA A 427 26.30 -16.96 29.63
C ALA A 427 25.28 -15.83 29.48
N THR A 428 25.75 -14.58 29.61
CA THR A 428 24.93 -13.38 29.37
C THR A 428 25.07 -12.85 27.95
N THR A 429 26.14 -13.24 27.25
CA THR A 429 26.43 -12.78 25.88
C THR A 429 26.08 -13.89 24.89
N PRO A 430 25.18 -13.62 23.92
CA PRO A 430 24.89 -14.56 22.86
C PRO A 430 26.10 -14.82 21.94
N VAL A 431 26.14 -16.00 21.35
CA VAL A 431 27.18 -16.46 20.42
C VAL A 431 26.60 -16.56 19.02
N GLU A 432 27.27 -15.98 18.03
CA GLU A 432 26.91 -16.12 16.62
C GLU A 432 27.35 -17.49 16.09
N VAL A 433 26.46 -18.17 15.37
CA VAL A 433 26.80 -19.35 14.59
C VAL A 433 27.38 -18.88 13.26
N SER A 434 28.60 -19.32 12.96
CA SER A 434 29.25 -18.94 11.70
C SER A 434 28.39 -19.33 10.48
N ALA A 435 28.45 -18.52 9.41
CA ALA A 435 27.72 -18.80 8.17
C ALA A 435 28.01 -20.20 7.60
N ALA A 436 29.28 -20.64 7.66
CA ALA A 436 29.71 -21.98 7.22
C ALA A 436 29.10 -23.15 8.03
N LYS A 437 28.52 -22.87 9.20
CA LYS A 437 27.85 -23.85 10.08
C LYS A 437 26.35 -23.61 10.17
N THR A 438 25.82 -22.70 9.36
CA THR A 438 24.39 -22.43 9.27
C THR A 438 23.83 -23.05 8.00
N GLN A 439 22.98 -24.06 8.14
CA GLN A 439 22.27 -24.65 7.01
C GLN A 439 20.87 -24.02 6.90
N TRP A 440 20.62 -23.35 5.78
CA TRP A 440 19.33 -22.75 5.47
C TRP A 440 18.40 -23.72 4.75
N VAL A 441 17.12 -23.72 5.12
CA VAL A 441 16.05 -24.49 4.49
C VAL A 441 14.86 -23.56 4.27
N ARG A 442 14.38 -23.48 3.03
CA ARG A 442 13.11 -22.82 2.73
C ARG A 442 11.97 -23.79 3.00
N ILE A 443 11.08 -23.40 3.90
CA ILE A 443 9.95 -24.22 4.34
C ILE A 443 8.68 -23.90 3.52
N ALA A 444 8.44 -22.63 3.22
CA ALA A 444 7.31 -22.18 2.40
C ALA A 444 7.63 -20.83 1.73
N GLY A 445 6.86 -20.48 0.70
CA GLY A 445 7.10 -19.30 -0.14
C GLY A 445 8.19 -19.53 -1.19
N ASN A 446 8.48 -18.50 -2.00
CA ASN A 446 9.38 -18.64 -3.15
C ASN A 446 10.65 -17.77 -3.11
N GLY A 447 10.90 -17.03 -2.02
CA GLY A 447 12.15 -16.31 -1.82
C GLY A 447 13.38 -17.23 -1.71
N ASN A 448 14.57 -16.64 -1.72
CA ASN A 448 15.84 -17.35 -1.61
C ASN A 448 16.74 -16.69 -0.56
N ILE A 449 17.60 -17.48 0.08
CA ILE A 449 18.63 -17.00 1.01
C ILE A 449 19.98 -17.58 0.61
N ASP A 450 21.01 -16.74 0.55
CA ASP A 450 22.36 -17.19 0.25
C ASP A 450 23.07 -17.78 1.47
N SER A 451 24.26 -18.35 1.26
CA SER A 451 25.06 -18.96 2.34
C SER A 451 25.52 -17.96 3.40
N ASN A 452 25.51 -16.64 3.12
CA ASN A 452 25.86 -15.59 4.06
C ASN A 452 24.65 -15.06 4.84
N GLY A 453 23.47 -15.63 4.59
CA GLY A 453 22.21 -15.26 5.21
C GLY A 453 21.51 -14.06 4.54
N VAL A 454 21.92 -13.64 3.35
CA VAL A 454 21.28 -12.53 2.63
C VAL A 454 20.04 -13.03 1.89
N PHE A 455 18.88 -12.50 2.26
CA PHE A 455 17.61 -12.86 1.64
C PHE A 455 17.34 -12.05 0.36
N SER A 456 16.70 -12.68 -0.62
CA SER A 456 16.15 -12.03 -1.81
C SER A 456 14.79 -12.64 -2.15
N PRO A 457 13.73 -11.83 -2.32
CA PRO A 457 12.47 -12.29 -2.90
C PRO A 457 12.66 -12.92 -4.29
N ALA A 458 11.72 -13.75 -4.74
CA ALA A 458 11.72 -14.22 -6.12
C ALA A 458 11.62 -13.04 -7.10
N SER A 459 12.36 -13.10 -8.20
CA SER A 459 12.37 -12.03 -9.21
C SER A 459 11.08 -11.95 -10.02
N SER A 460 10.30 -13.03 -10.08
CA SER A 460 9.04 -13.11 -10.79
C SER A 460 7.97 -13.64 -9.84
N GLN A 461 6.88 -12.88 -9.68
CA GLN A 461 5.73 -13.21 -8.83
C GLN A 461 6.14 -13.63 -7.41
N PRO A 462 6.82 -12.76 -6.64
CA PRO A 462 7.20 -13.07 -5.27
C PRO A 462 5.96 -13.35 -4.41
N THR A 463 6.06 -14.38 -3.55
CA THR A 463 5.05 -14.61 -2.52
C THR A 463 5.08 -13.48 -1.47
N PRO A 464 3.96 -13.18 -0.79
CA PRO A 464 3.91 -12.12 0.22
C PRO A 464 4.86 -12.33 1.41
N PHE A 465 5.26 -13.57 1.65
CA PHE A 465 6.24 -13.94 2.66
C PHE A 465 7.07 -15.14 2.21
N THR A 466 8.18 -15.40 2.91
CA THR A 466 8.94 -16.66 2.83
C THR A 466 9.23 -17.15 4.24
N VAL A 467 9.06 -18.46 4.48
CA VAL A 467 9.39 -19.10 5.75
C VAL A 467 10.75 -19.77 5.60
N LEU A 468 11.69 -19.35 6.42
CA LEU A 468 13.04 -19.88 6.46
C LEU A 468 13.30 -20.56 7.80
N LEU A 469 13.97 -21.70 7.74
CA LEU A 469 14.51 -22.41 8.89
C LEU A 469 16.03 -22.44 8.75
N ALA A 470 16.73 -22.20 9.85
CA ALA A 470 18.17 -22.33 9.95
C ALA A 470 18.52 -23.44 10.93
N LYS A 471 19.46 -24.31 10.57
CA LYS A 471 20.03 -25.36 11.42
C LYS A 471 21.49 -25.04 11.72
N ASP A 472 21.88 -25.13 12.98
CA ASP A 472 23.29 -25.12 13.38
C ASP A 472 23.84 -26.54 13.25
N VAL A 473 24.76 -26.71 12.30
CA VAL A 473 25.41 -28.00 12.00
C VAL A 473 26.85 -28.06 12.56
N THR A 474 27.16 -27.24 13.57
CA THR A 474 28.46 -27.25 14.25
C THR A 474 28.71 -28.59 14.94
N GLU A 475 27.68 -29.17 15.54
CA GLU A 475 27.73 -30.43 16.29
C GLU A 475 26.76 -31.44 15.65
N ASP A 476 27.15 -32.71 15.62
CA ASP A 476 26.28 -33.82 15.23
C ASP A 476 26.11 -34.79 16.39
N ASP A 477 25.63 -34.25 17.50
CA ASP A 477 25.36 -34.94 18.76
C ASP A 477 23.94 -35.54 18.83
N GLY A 478 23.22 -35.54 17.71
CA GLY A 478 21.87 -36.06 17.61
C GLY A 478 20.76 -35.12 18.05
N TYR A 479 21.03 -33.83 18.32
CA TYR A 479 19.99 -32.84 18.71
C TYR A 479 19.69 -31.80 17.62
N TYR A 480 18.47 -31.27 17.63
CA TYR A 480 18.08 -30.13 16.79
C TYR A 480 18.55 -28.80 17.39
N TYR A 481 19.51 -28.19 16.70
CA TYR A 481 19.92 -26.82 16.94
C TYR A 481 19.41 -25.92 15.82
N TRP A 482 18.42 -25.07 16.09
CA TRP A 482 17.68 -24.42 15.01
C TRP A 482 16.86 -23.20 15.47
N ALA A 483 16.45 -22.40 14.48
CA ALA A 483 15.46 -21.33 14.58
C ALA A 483 14.69 -21.21 13.26
N TYR A 484 13.52 -20.57 13.28
CA TYR A 484 12.80 -20.21 12.06
C TYR A 484 12.29 -18.77 12.07
N ILE A 485 11.98 -18.27 10.88
CA ILE A 485 11.48 -16.93 10.68
C ILE A 485 10.56 -16.86 9.47
N VAL A 486 9.51 -16.06 9.61
CA VAL A 486 8.65 -15.64 8.51
C VAL A 486 9.12 -14.25 8.08
N LEU A 487 9.63 -14.13 6.85
CA LEU A 487 10.06 -12.86 6.28
C LEU A 487 8.93 -12.26 5.41
N PRO A 488 8.32 -11.13 5.80
CA PRO A 488 7.26 -10.46 5.05
C PRO A 488 7.83 -9.57 3.92
N LEU A 489 8.75 -10.12 3.12
CA LEU A 489 9.38 -9.44 1.99
C LEU A 489 8.82 -10.03 0.67
N PRO A 490 8.56 -9.20 -0.36
CA PRO A 490 8.91 -7.78 -0.49
C PRO A 490 7.85 -6.81 0.07
N THR A 491 6.89 -7.30 0.86
CA THR A 491 5.77 -6.47 1.33
C THR A 491 6.21 -5.32 2.21
N LEU A 492 7.12 -5.58 3.14
CA LEU A 492 7.77 -4.57 3.96
C LEU A 492 9.09 -4.13 3.35
N GLU A 493 9.50 -2.91 3.72
CA GLU A 493 10.86 -2.44 3.47
C GLU A 493 11.86 -3.21 4.38
N PRO A 494 13.08 -3.49 3.90
CA PRO A 494 14.11 -4.21 4.65
C PRO A 494 14.35 -3.65 6.06
N GLU A 495 14.40 -2.33 6.20
CA GLU A 495 14.63 -1.63 7.47
C GLU A 495 13.54 -1.95 8.50
N LYS A 496 12.28 -2.05 8.06
CA LYS A 496 11.18 -2.40 8.95
C LYS A 496 11.27 -3.85 9.41
N VAL A 497 11.72 -4.75 8.53
CA VAL A 497 11.96 -6.16 8.89
C VAL A 497 13.07 -6.28 9.93
N LEU A 498 14.12 -5.46 9.85
CA LEU A 498 15.17 -5.41 10.87
C LEU A 498 14.64 -5.01 12.24
N GLU A 499 13.81 -3.97 12.29
CA GLU A 499 13.17 -3.49 13.52
C GLU A 499 12.34 -4.61 14.17
N LEU A 500 11.51 -5.31 13.38
CA LEU A 500 10.69 -6.42 13.88
C LEU A 500 11.54 -7.56 14.48
N ILE A 501 12.67 -7.88 13.85
CA ILE A 501 13.51 -9.02 14.26
C ILE A 501 14.35 -8.68 15.50
N ASN A 502 14.97 -7.49 15.51
CA ASN A 502 15.90 -7.10 16.57
C ASN A 502 15.19 -6.50 17.80
N GLY A 503 13.98 -5.95 17.59
CA GLY A 503 13.13 -5.39 18.63
C GLY A 503 13.39 -3.92 18.92
#